data_AF-A0A8J9X5H9-F1
#
_entry.id   AF-A0A8J9X5H9-F1
#
_cell.length_a   1.000
_cell.length_b   1.000
_cell.length_c   1.000
_cell.angle_alpha   90.00
_cell.angle_beta   90.00
_cell.angle_gamma   90.00
#
_symmetry.space_group_name_H-M   'P 1'
#
loop_
_entity.id
_entity.type
_entity.pdbx_description
1 polymer ?
#
loop_
_entity_poly.entity_id
_entity_poly.type
_entity_poly.pdbx_seq_one_letter_code
_entity_poly.pdbx_strand_id
1 'polypeptide(L)' 'MDYEGQQLAELLFYWIILAFGAVGWIIGFFQQDFLIVFQAWLVGVVISII' A
#
# COMPACT_ATOMS: atom_id res chain seq x y z
N MET A 1 17.77 15.73 -9.09
CA MET A 1 16.57 14.87 -8.97
C MET A 1 15.93 14.84 -10.33
N ASP A 2 15.77 13.66 -10.91
CA ASP A 2 15.00 13.53 -12.15
C ASP A 2 13.51 13.69 -11.82
N TYR A 3 12.89 14.75 -12.32
CA TYR A 3 11.50 15.11 -11.97
C TYR A 3 10.51 14.09 -12.53
N GLU A 4 10.71 13.62 -13.76
CA GLU A 4 9.83 12.65 -14.39
C GLU A 4 9.95 11.27 -13.72
N GLY A 5 11.19 10.86 -13.42
CA GLY A 5 11.46 9.65 -12.65
C GLY A 5 10.86 9.68 -11.25
N GLN A 6 10.95 10.82 -10.56
CA GLN A 6 10.33 11.00 -9.24
C GLN A 6 8.80 10.90 -9.31
N GLN A 7 8.17 11.54 -10.30
CA GLN A 7 6.71 11.49 -10.46
C GLN A 7 6.21 10.06 -10.69
N LEU A 8 6.94 9.27 -11.49
CA LEU A 8 6.60 7.87 -11.73
C LEU A 8 6.79 7.01 -10.47
N ALA A 9 7.86 7.25 -9.70
CA ALA A 9 8.10 6.57 -8.43
C ALA A 9 6.99 6.85 -7.41
N GLU A 10 6.55 8.10 -7.27
CA GLU A 10 5.42 8.47 -6.41
C GLU A 10 4.10 7.83 -6.88
N LEU A 11 3.87 7.79 -8.20
CA LEU A 11 2.69 7.13 -8.76
C LEU A 11 2.67 5.63 -8.44
N LEU A 12 3.80 4.93 -8.59
CA LEU A 12 3.93 3.52 -8.22
C LEU A 12 3.70 3.30 -6.73
N PHE A 13 4.29 4.15 -5.88
CA PHE A 13 4.04 4.13 -4.44
C PHE A 13 2.54 4.23 -4.14
N TYR A 14 1.82 5.18 -4.74
CA TYR A 14 0.38 5.33 -4.53
C TYR A 14 -0.41 4.09 -4.95
N TRP A 15 -0.09 3.51 -6.10
CA TRP A 15 -0.77 2.30 -6.59
C TRP A 15 -0.53 1.09 -5.67
N ILE A 16 0.70 0.90 -5.18
CA ILE A 16 1.03 -0.20 -4.27
C ILE A 16 0.26 -0.03 -2.96
N ILE A 17 0.33 1.15 -2.34
CA ILE A 17 -0.34 1.41 -1.06
C ILE A 17 -1.86 1.26 -1.18
N LEU A 18 -2.47 1.77 -2.26
CA LEU A 18 -3.90 1.63 -2.49
C LEU A 18 -4.31 0.16 -2.70
N ALA A 19 -3.54 -0.60 -3.49
CA ALA A 19 -3.85 -2.00 -3.74
C ALA A 19 -3.81 -2.84 -2.45
N PHE A 20 -2.73 -2.72 -1.67
CA PHE A 20 -2.58 -3.44 -0.41
C PHE A 20 -3.59 -2.97 0.65
N GLY A 21 -3.83 -1.66 0.75
CA GLY A 21 -4.82 -1.09 1.66
C GLY A 21 -6.24 -1.58 1.33
N ALA A 22 -6.63 -1.60 0.05
CA ALA A 22 -7.93 -2.09 -0.38
C ALA A 22 -8.12 -3.59 -0.07
N VAL A 23 -7.13 -4.43 -0.39
CA VAL A 23 -7.17 -5.87 -0.09
C VAL A 23 -7.24 -6.10 1.43
N GLY A 24 -6.38 -5.42 2.19
CA GLY A 24 -6.37 -5.51 3.65
C GLY A 24 -7.69 -5.08 4.26
N TRP A 25 -8.29 -4.00 3.76
CA TRP A 25 -9.59 -3.51 4.22
C TRP A 25 -10.72 -4.52 3.98
N ILE A 26 -10.79 -5.11 2.78
CA ILE A 26 -11.79 -6.14 2.46
C ILE A 26 -11.67 -7.31 3.45
N ILE A 27 -10.46 -7.82 3.66
CA ILE A 27 -10.23 -8.96 4.56
C ILE A 27 -10.53 -8.58 6.02
N GLY A 28 -10.03 -7.44 6.48
CA GLY A 28 -10.26 -6.95 7.85
C GLY A 28 -11.73 -6.70 8.14
N PHE A 29 -12.50 -6.24 7.15
CA PHE A 29 -13.95 -6.08 7.26
C PHE A 29 -14.65 -7.42 7.50
N PHE A 30 -14.33 -8.47 6.73
CA PHE A 30 -14.96 -9.78 6.94
C PHE A 30 -14.54 -10.44 8.26
N GLN A 31 -13.30 -10.23 8.71
CA GLN A 31 -12.79 -10.82 9.95
C GLN A 31 -13.07 -9.98 11.20
N GLN A 32 -13.62 -8.77 11.04
CA GLN A 32 -13.83 -7.80 12.11
C GLN A 32 -12.53 -7.47 12.88
N ASP A 33 -11.39 -7.52 12.19
CA ASP A 33 -10.07 -7.23 12.73
C ASP A 33 -9.35 -6.19 11.86
N PHE A 34 -9.22 -4.98 12.40
CA PHE A 34 -8.54 -3.87 11.72
C PHE A 34 -7.02 -3.99 11.73
N LEU A 35 -6.44 -4.88 12.54
CA LEU A 35 -5.00 -5.13 12.57
C LEU A 35 -4.52 -5.72 11.24
N ILE A 36 -5.36 -6.49 10.56
CA ILE A 36 -5.10 -7.03 9.21
C ILE A 36 -4.92 -5.90 8.19
N VAL A 37 -5.71 -4.83 8.29
CA VAL A 37 -5.61 -3.66 7.40
C VAL A 37 -4.24 -3.00 7.59
N PHE A 38 -3.83 -2.82 8.86
CA PHE A 38 -2.53 -2.26 9.20
C PHE A 38 -1.37 -3.14 8.69
N GLN A 39 -1.45 -4.46 8.85
CA GLN A 39 -0.43 -5.40 8.36
C GLN A 39 -0.33 -5.37 6.84
N ALA A 40 -1.45 -5.38 6.12
CA ALA A 40 -1.45 -5.31 4.66
C ALA A 40 -0.85 -3.99 4.16
N TRP A 41 -1.23 -2.86 4.78
CA TRP A 41 -0.61 -1.57 4.51
C TRP A 41 0.90 -1.58 4.75
N LEU A 42 1.36 -2.16 5.86
CA LEU A 42 2.78 -2.25 6.21
C LEU A 42 3.56 -3.04 5.15
N VAL A 43 3.00 -4.15 4.64
CA VAL A 43 3.60 -4.91 3.52
C VAL A 43 3.72 -4.03 2.28
N GLY A 44 2.69 -3.26 1.93
CA GLY A 44 2.74 -2.31 0.81
C GLY A 44 3.83 -1.25 0.99
N VAL A 45 4.02 -0.73 2.21
CA VAL A 45 5.11 0.21 2.53
C VAL A 45 6.47 -0.43 2.33
N VAL A 46 6.69 -1.64 2.87
CA VAL A 46 7.97 -2.35 2.73
C VAL A 46 8.30 -2.61 1.26
N ILE A 47 7.33 -3.03 0.46
CA ILE A 47 7.52 -3.25 -0.98
C ILE A 47 7.90 -1.95 -1.69
N SER A 48 7.27 -0.83 -1.32
CA SER A 48 7.51 0.45 -1.99
C SER A 48 8.86 1.10 -1.66
N ILE A 49 9.57 0.60 -0.64
CA ILE A 49 10.88 1.10 -0.22
C ILE A 49 12.03 0.39 -0.96
N ILE A 50 11.78 -0.81 -1.50
CA ILE A 50 12.76 -1.64 -2.24
C ILE A 50 12.79 -1.19 -3.70
#